data_AF-A0A2S5KDL3-F1
#
_entry.id   AF-A0A2S5KDL3-F1
#
_cell.length_a   1.000
_cell.length_b   1.000
_cell.length_c   1.000
_cell.angle_alpha   90.00
_cell.angle_beta   90.00
_cell.angle_gamma   90.00
#
_symmetry.space_group_name_H-M   'P 1'
#
loop_
_entity.id
_entity.type
_entity.pdbx_description
1 polymer ?
#
loop_
_entity_poly.entity_id
_entity_poly.type
_entity_poly.pdbx_seq_one_letter_code
_entity_poly.pdbx_strand_id
1 'polypeptide(L)'
;MENDDIDQAVIDQVEKIVIDYLAVKQEGTVEEIYKTCRNNIPFYLLKDVVFQMFKHYKLRRVIVKGLGAKYRITAYYPAFGYAYKPKRKPRPKTEPKEIKALSTSDSCKYKSQVYTFDQLLRNVRNSE
;
A
#
# COMPACT_ATOMS: atom_id res chain seq x y z
N MET A 1 -10.42 29.72 5.91
CA MET A 1 -10.24 28.53 6.75
C MET A 1 -9.49 29.02 7.96
N GLU A 2 -10.23 29.27 9.04
CA GLU A 2 -9.64 29.51 10.36
C GLU A 2 -8.94 28.19 10.73
N ASN A 3 -7.60 28.19 10.69
CA ASN A 3 -6.88 27.17 11.44
C ASN A 3 -7.05 27.63 12.88
N ASP A 4 -7.89 26.94 13.66
CA ASP A 4 -7.81 27.04 15.10
C ASP A 4 -6.33 26.79 15.45
N ASP A 5 -5.64 27.82 15.94
CA ASP A 5 -4.25 27.72 16.39
C ASP A 5 -4.25 26.83 17.63
N ILE A 6 -4.21 25.51 17.42
CA ILE A 6 -4.05 24.54 18.48
C ILE A 6 -2.67 24.80 19.09
N ASP A 7 -2.66 25.17 20.38
CA ASP A 7 -1.43 25.43 21.11
C ASP A 7 -0.43 24.28 20.95
N GLN A 8 0.79 24.61 20.49
CA GLN A 8 1.87 23.64 20.31
C GLN A 8 2.17 22.87 21.60
N ALA A 9 1.97 23.50 22.76
CA ALA A 9 2.13 22.86 24.06
C ALA A 9 1.19 21.66 24.27
N VAL A 10 -0.04 21.74 23.74
CA VAL A 10 -1.02 20.65 23.83
C VAL A 10 -0.60 19.50 22.92
N ILE A 11 -0.13 19.79 21.71
CA ILE A 11 0.40 18.79 20.77
C ILE A 11 1.55 18.01 21.41
N ASP A 12 2.49 18.72 22.04
CA ASP A 12 3.65 18.09 22.68
C ASP A 12 3.24 17.18 23.86
N GLN A 13 2.17 17.53 24.60
CA GLN A 13 1.61 16.66 25.64
C GLN A 13 0.98 15.38 25.05
N VAL A 14 0.23 15.51 23.96
CA VAL A 14 -0.35 14.35 23.26
C VAL A 14 0.77 13.45 22.72
N GLU A 15 1.81 14.02 22.13
CA GLU A 15 2.96 13.25 21.65
C GLU A 15 3.61 12.43 22.78
N LYS A 16 3.84 13.03 23.96
CA LYS A 16 4.39 12.33 25.12
C LYS A 16 3.50 11.17 25.56
N ILE A 17 2.20 11.39 25.66
CA ILE A 17 1.23 10.35 26.05
C ILE A 17 1.25 9.18 25.06
N VAL A 18 1.32 9.46 23.76
CA VAL A 18 1.43 8.43 22.71
C VAL A 18 2.73 7.64 22.85
N ILE A 19 3.86 8.31 23.12
CA ILE A 19 5.16 7.66 23.31
C ILE A 19 5.14 6.79 24.55
N ASP A 20 4.66 7.29 25.69
CA ASP A 20 4.60 6.54 26.95
C ASP A 20 3.74 5.29 26.80
N TYR A 21 2.59 5.40 26.13
CA TYR A 21 1.75 4.24 25.83
C TYR A 21 2.49 3.20 24.98
N LEU A 22 3.12 3.64 23.88
CA LEU A 22 3.83 2.75 22.96
C LEU A 22 5.13 2.20 23.55
N ALA A 23 5.75 2.87 24.51
CA ALA A 23 6.91 2.36 25.24
C ALA A 23 6.52 1.15 26.11
N VAL A 24 5.33 1.17 26.72
CA VAL A 24 4.82 0.06 27.54
C VAL A 24 4.25 -1.08 26.67
N LYS A 25 3.43 -0.74 25.66
CA LYS A 25 2.69 -1.73 24.86
C LYS A 25 3.42 -2.22 23.61
N GLN A 26 4.52 -1.56 23.22
CA GLN A 26 5.33 -1.79 22.01
C GLN A 26 4.61 -1.53 20.67
N GLU A 27 3.31 -1.80 20.60
CA GLU A 27 2.45 -1.48 19.47
C GLU A 27 1.03 -1.11 19.90
N GLY A 28 0.32 -0.37 19.06
CA GLY A 28 -1.11 -0.10 19.25
C GLY A 28 -1.78 0.57 18.07
N THR A 29 -3.10 0.41 17.95
CA THR A 29 -3.94 1.20 17.03
C THR A 29 -4.30 2.55 17.65
N VAL A 30 -4.73 3.52 16.84
CA VAL A 30 -5.20 4.83 17.35
C VAL A 30 -6.37 4.67 18.33
N GLU A 31 -7.26 3.71 18.06
CA GLU A 31 -8.40 3.43 18.94
C GLU A 31 -7.97 2.82 20.29
N GLU A 32 -6.96 1.94 20.29
CA GLU A 32 -6.40 1.36 21.52
C GLU A 32 -5.70 2.41 22.38
N ILE A 33 -4.92 3.30 21.74
CA ILE A 33 -4.30 4.44 22.40
C ILE A 33 -5.40 5.33 23.00
N TYR A 34 -6.42 5.70 22.21
CA TYR A 34 -7.52 6.55 22.65
C TYR A 34 -8.30 5.95 23.84
N LYS A 35 -8.63 4.65 23.78
CA LYS A 35 -9.35 3.97 24.87
C LYS A 35 -8.59 4.02 26.19
N THR A 36 -7.27 4.02 26.13
CA THR A 36 -6.39 4.06 27.31
C THR A 36 -6.19 5.50 27.81
N CYS A 37 -6.16 6.47 26.90
CA CYS A 37 -5.93 7.89 27.19
C CYS A 37 -7.24 8.72 27.32
N ARG A 38 -8.40 8.05 27.39
CA ARG A 38 -9.76 8.56 27.11
C ARG A 38 -10.18 9.82 27.88
N ASN A 39 -9.52 10.14 28.99
CA ASN A 39 -9.92 11.25 29.85
C ASN A 39 -9.24 12.60 29.52
N ASN A 40 -8.23 12.64 28.64
CA ASN A 40 -7.36 13.81 28.51
C ASN A 40 -7.30 14.45 27.11
N ILE A 41 -7.82 13.82 26.06
CA ILE A 41 -7.53 14.25 24.66
C ILE A 41 -8.73 14.00 23.75
N PRO A 42 -9.16 14.98 22.92
CA PRO A 42 -10.11 14.75 21.84
C PRO A 42 -9.60 13.74 20.80
N PHE A 43 -10.47 12.87 20.29
CA PHE A 43 -10.07 11.82 19.33
C PHE A 43 -9.45 12.37 18.03
N TYR A 44 -9.99 13.47 17.50
CA TYR A 44 -9.47 14.08 16.27
C TYR A 44 -8.02 14.55 16.45
N LEU A 45 -7.74 15.19 17.59
CA LEU A 45 -6.42 15.70 17.93
C LEU A 45 -5.42 14.55 18.05
N LEU A 46 -5.79 13.47 18.75
CA LEU A 46 -4.94 12.29 18.86
C LEU A 46 -4.60 11.71 17.48
N LYS A 47 -5.60 11.59 16.61
CA LYS A 47 -5.41 11.06 15.25
C LYS A 47 -4.44 11.92 14.44
N ASP A 48 -4.59 13.23 14.51
CA ASP A 48 -3.74 14.18 13.78
C ASP A 48 -2.31 14.16 14.31
N VAL A 49 -2.12 14.16 15.62
CA VAL A 49 -0.79 14.06 16.25
C VAL A 49 -0.12 12.74 15.89
N VAL A 50 -0.81 11.60 15.99
CA VAL A 50 -0.25 10.30 15.57
C VAL A 50 0.15 10.31 14.10
N PHE A 51 -0.65 10.94 13.23
CA PHE A 51 -0.34 11.06 11.81
C PHE A 51 0.85 11.98 11.54
N GLN A 52 0.96 13.11 12.26
CA GLN A 52 2.13 13.99 12.21
C GLN A 52 3.39 13.26 12.68
N MET A 53 3.35 12.56 13.82
CA MET A 53 4.46 11.77 14.33
C MET A 53 4.92 10.68 13.34
N PHE A 54 3.97 10.05 12.64
CA PHE A 54 4.27 9.14 11.54
C PHE A 54 4.94 9.85 10.36
N LYS A 55 4.44 11.01 9.93
CA LYS A 55 5.02 11.83 8.85
C LYS A 55 6.45 12.29 9.18
N HIS A 56 6.73 12.57 10.45
CA HIS A 56 8.06 12.93 10.95
C HIS A 56 8.93 11.71 11.31
N TYR A 57 8.54 10.50 10.90
CA TYR A 57 9.28 9.25 11.12
C TYR A 57 9.53 8.88 12.60
N LYS A 58 8.87 9.54 13.56
CA LYS A 58 8.90 9.16 14.99
C LYS A 58 8.20 7.82 15.23
N LEU A 59 7.13 7.57 14.46
CA LEU A 59 6.36 6.33 14.49
C LEU A 59 6.46 5.56 13.17
N ARG A 60 6.39 4.23 13.26
CA ARG A 60 6.19 3.32 12.13
C ARG A 60 4.77 2.82 12.10
N ARG A 61 4.22 2.73 10.89
CA ARG A 61 2.89 2.18 10.64
C ARG A 61 3.01 0.78 10.02
N VAL A 62 2.33 -0.19 10.61
CA VAL A 62 2.17 -1.55 10.09
C VAL A 62 0.69 -1.77 9.78
N ILE A 63 0.38 -2.14 8.55
CA ILE A 63 -1.00 -2.45 8.14
C ILE A 63 -1.24 -3.92 8.43
N VAL A 64 -2.19 -4.20 9.32
CA VAL A 64 -2.62 -5.55 9.67
C VAL A 64 -3.95 -5.82 8.99
N LYS A 65 -4.03 -6.91 8.22
CA LYS A 65 -5.24 -7.29 7.49
C LYS A 65 -6.40 -7.49 8.48
N GLY A 66 -7.48 -6.73 8.31
CA GLY A 66 -8.70 -6.82 9.14
C GLY A 66 -8.66 -6.06 10.48
N LEU A 67 -7.49 -5.58 10.94
CA LEU A 67 -7.33 -4.87 12.23
C LEU A 67 -6.90 -3.40 12.07
N GLY A 68 -6.70 -2.95 10.84
CA GLY A 68 -6.31 -1.57 10.55
C GLY A 68 -4.81 -1.32 10.71
N ALA A 69 -4.46 -0.06 11.02
CA ALA A 69 -3.08 0.39 11.13
C ALA A 69 -2.60 0.37 12.58
N LYS A 70 -1.54 -0.38 12.86
CA LYS A 70 -0.82 -0.37 14.13
C LYS A 70 0.39 0.54 14.04
N TYR A 71 0.68 1.25 15.12
CA TYR A 71 1.82 2.15 15.24
C TYR A 71 2.82 1.60 16.26
N ARG A 72 4.10 1.83 15.99
CA ARG A 72 5.23 1.47 16.88
C ARG A 72 6.26 2.60 16.88
N ILE A 73 7.02 2.75 17.95
CA ILE A 73 8.10 3.74 18.02
C ILE A 73 9.26 3.30 17.11
N THR A 74 9.71 4.20 16.24
CA THR A 74 10.79 3.91 15.26
C THR A 74 12.12 3.58 15.93
N ALA A 75 12.43 4.20 17.07
CA ALA A 75 13.70 3.99 17.77
C ALA A 75 13.90 2.54 18.27
N TYR A 76 12.84 1.90 18.76
CA TYR A 76 12.90 0.50 19.21
C TYR A 76 12.86 -0.51 18.06
N TYR A 77 12.28 -0.10 16.93
CA TYR A 77 12.21 -0.91 15.72
C TYR A 77 12.81 -0.15 14.54
N PRO A 78 14.11 0.18 14.56
CA PRO A 78 14.74 0.79 13.41
C PRO A 78 14.61 -0.18 12.24
N ALA A 79 14.63 0.34 11.01
CA ALA A 79 14.80 -0.50 9.83
C ALA A 79 16.23 -1.09 9.80
N PHE A 80 16.60 -1.92 10.76
CA PHE A 80 17.81 -2.73 10.62
C PHE A 80 17.55 -3.76 9.50
N GLY A 81 18.16 -3.53 8.33
CA GLY A 81 18.22 -4.53 7.24
C GLY A 81 17.73 -4.12 5.85
N TYR A 82 17.45 -2.85 5.56
CA TYR A 82 17.08 -2.43 4.18
C TYR A 82 18.27 -2.05 3.29
N ALA A 83 19.52 -2.05 3.78
CA ALA A 83 20.67 -1.81 2.91
C ALA A 83 20.95 -2.98 1.94
N TYR A 84 20.69 -4.24 2.32
CA TYR A 84 20.77 -5.38 1.38
C TYR A 84 20.19 -6.65 2.00
N LYS A 85 18.97 -7.02 1.60
CA LYS A 85 18.60 -8.43 1.51
C LYS A 85 18.09 -8.66 0.10
N PRO A 86 18.89 -9.24 -0.81
CA PRO A 86 18.37 -9.63 -2.10
C PRO A 86 17.24 -10.61 -1.81
N LYS A 87 16.00 -10.22 -2.09
CA LYS A 87 14.79 -11.02 -1.79
C LYS A 87 14.80 -12.38 -2.51
N ARG A 88 15.79 -12.65 -3.36
CA ARG A 88 16.02 -13.90 -4.05
C ARG A 88 17.50 -14.24 -3.90
N LYS A 89 17.83 -15.45 -3.42
CA LYS A 89 19.11 -16.06 -3.78
C LYS A 89 19.21 -15.98 -5.31
N PRO A 90 20.35 -15.59 -5.91
CA PRO A 90 20.52 -15.72 -7.35
C PRO A 90 20.22 -17.18 -7.68
N ARG A 91 19.09 -17.44 -8.34
CA ARG A 91 18.84 -18.76 -8.88
C ARG A 91 19.93 -18.97 -9.92
N PRO A 92 20.71 -20.07 -9.90
CA PRO A 92 21.51 -20.41 -11.05
C PRO A 92 20.58 -20.37 -12.26
N LYS A 93 21.04 -19.78 -13.37
CA LYS A 93 20.28 -19.79 -14.61
C LYS A 93 20.04 -21.26 -14.93
N THR A 94 18.86 -21.78 -14.61
CA THR A 94 18.41 -23.05 -15.15
C THR A 94 18.43 -22.88 -16.65
N GLU A 95 18.95 -23.91 -17.31
CA GLU A 95 19.23 -24.06 -18.75
C GLU A 95 18.31 -23.23 -19.67
N PRO A 96 18.82 -22.76 -20.82
CA PRO A 96 18.02 -22.00 -21.76
C PRO A 96 16.73 -22.77 -22.04
N LYS A 97 15.59 -22.18 -21.65
CA LYS A 97 14.29 -22.73 -22.04
C LYS A 97 14.27 -22.73 -23.56
N GLU A 98 14.24 -23.92 -24.14
CA GLU A 98 13.90 -24.07 -25.55
C GLU A 98 12.56 -23.38 -25.76
N ILE A 99 12.56 -22.29 -26.51
CA ILE A 99 11.35 -21.68 -27.02
C ILE A 99 10.80 -22.71 -28.00
N LYS A 100 9.92 -23.60 -27.54
CA LYS A 100 9.12 -24.40 -28.46
C LYS A 100 8.28 -23.41 -29.26
N ALA A 101 8.64 -23.24 -30.52
CA ALA A 101 7.83 -22.48 -31.46
C ALA A 101 6.41 -23.05 -31.39
N LEU A 102 5.46 -22.21 -31.01
CA LEU A 102 4.04 -22.54 -31.09
C LEU A 102 3.76 -22.97 -32.53
N SER A 103 3.29 -24.20 -32.72
CA SER A 103 2.82 -24.65 -34.02
C SER A 103 1.69 -23.73 -34.48
N THR A 104 1.76 -23.27 -35.71
CA THR A 104 0.85 -22.31 -36.38
C THR A 104 -0.58 -22.81 -36.57
N SER A 105 -1.04 -23.79 -35.77
CA SER A 105 -2.31 -24.50 -35.98
C SER A 105 -3.47 -24.03 -35.10
N ASP A 106 -3.26 -23.21 -34.07
CA ASP A 106 -4.33 -22.82 -33.13
C ASP A 106 -4.87 -21.38 -33.30
N SER A 107 -4.54 -20.67 -34.38
CA SER A 107 -5.09 -19.33 -34.65
C SER A 107 -6.51 -19.33 -35.24
N CYS A 108 -7.12 -20.49 -35.46
CA CYS A 108 -8.40 -20.63 -36.18
C CYS A 108 -9.64 -20.73 -35.26
N LYS A 109 -9.54 -20.36 -33.98
CA LYS A 109 -10.67 -20.51 -33.03
C LYS A 109 -11.69 -19.36 -33.09
N TYR A 110 -11.40 -18.26 -33.79
CA TYR A 110 -12.38 -17.20 -34.03
C TYR A 110 -12.41 -16.87 -35.53
N LYS A 111 -13.54 -17.20 -36.16
CA LYS A 111 -13.87 -16.89 -37.55
C LYS A 111 -13.87 -15.36 -37.76
N SER A 112 -12.72 -14.76 -38.03
CA SER A 112 -12.67 -13.47 -38.71
C SER A 112 -12.61 -13.76 -40.22
N GLN A 113 -13.76 -13.75 -40.89
CA GLN A 113 -13.76 -13.67 -42.35
C GLN A 113 -13.19 -12.31 -42.73
N VAL A 114 -11.95 -12.30 -43.22
CA VAL A 114 -11.34 -11.12 -43.81
C VAL A 114 -11.84 -11.06 -45.25
N TYR A 115 -12.77 -10.16 -45.53
CA TYR A 115 -13.19 -9.87 -46.88
C TYR A 115 -12.15 -8.96 -47.55
N THR A 116 -11.76 -9.29 -48.77
CA THR A 116 -11.01 -8.35 -49.60
C THR A 116 -11.96 -7.25 -50.10
N PHE A 117 -11.41 -6.07 -50.42
CA PHE A 117 -12.19 -4.92 -50.87
C PHE A 117 -13.09 -5.27 -52.08
N ASP A 118 -12.58 -6.05 -53.03
CA ASP A 118 -13.34 -6.49 -54.19
C ASP A 118 -14.51 -7.43 -53.84
N GLN A 119 -14.39 -8.23 -52.77
CA GLN A 119 -15.48 -9.08 -52.28
C GLN A 119 -16.60 -8.26 -51.63
N LEU A 120 -16.25 -7.16 -50.95
CA LEU A 120 -17.24 -6.22 -50.40
C LEU A 120 -18.00 -5.50 -51.52
N LEU A 121 -17.32 -5.09 -52.60
CA LEU A 121 -17.95 -4.44 -53.74
C LEU A 121 -18.96 -5.34 -54.46
N ARG A 122 -18.67 -6.64 -54.59
CA ARG A 122 -19.60 -7.61 -55.19
C ARG A 122 -20.85 -7.82 -54.34
N ASN A 123 -20.70 -7.83 -53.02
CA ASN A 123 -21.84 -8.01 -52.11
C ASN A 123 -22.79 -6.80 -52.10
N VAL A 124 -22.25 -5.58 -52.24
CA VAL A 124 -23.06 -4.35 -52.35
C VAL A 124 -23.81 -4.28 -53.68
N ARG A 125 -23.22 -4.81 -54.77
CA ARG A 125 -23.81 -4.75 -56.11
C ARG A 125 -24.95 -5.76 -56.36
N ASN A 126 -25.00 -6.84 -55.58
CA ASN A 126 -25.97 -7.93 -55.73
C ASN A 126 -27.15 -7.83 -54.74
N SER A 127 -27.23 -6.75 -53.96
CA SER A 127 -28.29 -6.53 -52.96
C SER A 127 -29.37 -5.52 -53.38
N GLU A 128 -29.36 -5.09 -54.65
CA GLU A 128 -30.48 -4.42 -55.34
C GLU A 128 -31.16 -5.41 -56.29
#